data_AF-A0A2N0MM13-F1
#
_entry.id   AF-A0A2N0MM13-F1
#
_cell.length_a   1.000
_cell.length_b   1.000
_cell.length_c   1.000
_cell.angle_alpha   90.00
_cell.angle_beta   90.00
_cell.angle_gamma   90.00
#
_symmetry.space_group_name_H-M   'P 1'
#
loop_
_entity.id
_entity.type
_entity.pdbx_description
1 polymer ?
#
loop_
_entity_poly.entity_id
_entity_poly.type
_entity_poly.pdbx_seq_one_letter_code
_entity_poly.pdbx_strand_id
1 'polypeptide(L)' 'MRTQMLSIISIGITIGFLLGMGVVALLRSLLDGQTPGLEVAFMAMVVLMGGGLVYYVVKPVR' A
#
# COMPACT_ATOMS: atom_id res chain seq x y z
N MET A 1 -21.31 10.03 -6.13
CA MET A 1 -20.93 8.77 -6.82
C MET A 1 -19.67 8.90 -7.67
N ARG A 2 -19.56 9.85 -8.62
CA ARG A 2 -18.35 10.01 -9.47
C ARG A 2 -17.06 10.30 -8.66
N THR A 3 -17.15 11.15 -7.63
CA THR A 3 -16.02 11.49 -6.74
C THR A 3 -15.57 10.32 -5.87
N GLN A 4 -16.50 9.48 -5.40
CA GLN A 4 -16.16 8.25 -4.66
C GLN A 4 -15.43 7.24 -5.54
N MET A 5 -15.88 7.06 -6.78
CA MET A 5 -15.22 6.17 -7.74
C MET A 5 -13.78 6.64 -8.03
N LEU A 6 -13.58 7.94 -8.27
CA LEU A 6 -12.24 8.52 -8.44
C LEU A 6 -11.37 8.38 -7.18
N SER A 7 -11.97 8.46 -5.99
CA SER A 7 -11.26 8.26 -4.72
C SER A 7 -10.80 6.81 -4.56
N ILE A 8 -11.63 5.82 -4.89
CA ILE A 8 -11.26 4.40 -4.84
C ILE A 8 -10.10 4.12 -5.81
N ILE A 9 -10.19 4.64 -7.05
CA ILE A 9 -9.16 4.45 -8.06
C ILE A 9 -7.84 5.08 -7.61
N SER A 10 -7.87 6.33 -7.12
CA SER A 10 -6.66 7.00 -6.65
C SER A 10 -6.03 6.29 -5.45
N ILE A 11 -6.81 5.87 -4.46
CA ILE A 11 -6.33 5.07 -3.32
C ILE A 11 -5.69 3.77 -3.79
N GLY A 12 -6.34 3.06 -4.73
CA GLY A 12 -5.80 1.82 -5.30
C GLY A 12 -4.45 2.03 -6.00
N ILE A 13 -4.33 3.10 -6.80
CA ILE A 13 -3.07 3.45 -7.47
C ILE A 13 -1.98 3.78 -6.44
N THR A 14 -2.29 4.56 -5.41
CA THR A 14 -1.31 4.94 -4.38
C THR A 14 -0.83 3.72 -3.60
N ILE A 15 -1.74 2.85 -3.15
CA ILE A 15 -1.37 1.61 -2.43
C ILE A 15 -0.52 0.71 -3.33
N GLY A 16 -0.94 0.51 -4.59
CA GLY A 16 -0.20 -0.30 -5.56
C GLY A 16 1.21 0.24 -5.82
N PHE A 17 1.36 1.56 -5.96
CA PHE A 17 2.66 2.21 -6.14
C PHE A 17 3.56 2.01 -4.92
N LEU A 18 3.05 2.23 -3.71
CA LEU A 18 3.81 2.06 -2.47
C LEU A 18 4.26 0.61 -2.28
N LEU A 19 3.40 -0.37 -2.56
CA LEU A 19 3.76 -1.79 -2.50
C LEU A 19 4.80 -2.15 -3.57
N GLY A 20 4.63 -1.64 -4.80
CA GLY A 20 5.62 -1.82 -5.86
C GLY A 20 7.00 -1.30 -5.47
N MET A 21 7.08 -0.10 -4.88
CA MET A 21 8.33 0.44 -4.35
C MET A 21 8.90 -0.42 -3.21
N GLY A 22 8.05 -0.89 -2.30
CA GLY A 22 8.46 -1.78 -1.21
C GLY A 22 9.09 -3.09 -1.72
N VAL A 23 8.50 -3.70 -2.74
CA VAL A 23 9.05 -4.90 -3.40
C VAL A 23 10.40 -4.61 -4.07
N VAL A 24 10.52 -3.49 -4.78
CA VAL A 24 11.78 -3.09 -5.42
C VAL A 24 12.87 -2.85 -4.36
N ALA A 25 12.54 -2.17 -3.26
CA ALA A 25 13.46 -1.94 -2.15
C ALA A 25 13.89 -3.25 -1.48
N LEU A 26 12.95 -4.18 -1.25
CA LEU A 26 13.23 -5.52 -0.74
C LEU A 26 14.23 -6.27 -1.62
N LEU A 27 13.97 -6.32 -2.93
CA LEU A 27 14.85 -6.98 -3.88
C LEU A 27 16.24 -6.36 -3.88
N ARG A 28 16.34 -5.03 -3.81
CA ARG A 28 17.63 -4.33 -3.70
C ARG A 28 18.36 -4.68 -2.40
N SER A 29 17.68 -4.63 -1.26
CA SER A 29 18.28 -5.01 0.03
C SER A 29 18.81 -6.44 0.00
N LEU A 30 18.07 -7.37 -0.61
CA LEU A 30 18.52 -8.76 -0.75
C LEU A 30 19.73 -8.91 -1.68
N LEU A 31 19.77 -8.16 -2.78
CA LEU A 31 20.90 -8.15 -3.70
C LEU A 31 22.15 -7.50 -3.08
N ASP A 32 21.97 -6.48 -2.25
CA ASP A 32 23.05 -5.79 -1.55
C ASP A 32 23.49 -6.53 -0.27
N GLY A 33 22.90 -7.70 0.04
CA GLY A 33 23.21 -8.50 1.23
C GLY A 33 22.80 -7.84 2.55
N GLN A 34 21.93 -6.84 2.51
CA GLN A 34 21.40 -6.16 3.69
C GLN A 34 20.18 -6.90 4.26
N THR A 35 19.95 -6.74 5.56
CA THR A 35 18.77 -7.32 6.22
C THR A 35 17.54 -6.45 5.92
N PRO A 36 16.50 -6.95 5.24
CA PRO A 36 15.40 -6.12 4.72
C PRO A 36 14.32 -5.80 5.77
N GLY A 37 14.72 -5.60 7.03
CA GLY A 37 13.78 -5.44 8.14
C GLY A 37 12.89 -4.20 7.99
N LEU A 38 13.45 -3.11 7.48
CA LEU A 38 12.74 -1.86 7.28
C LEU A 38 11.69 -1.96 6.16
N GLU A 39 12.04 -2.60 5.06
CA GLU A 39 11.19 -2.76 3.88
C GLU A 39 10.00 -3.67 4.19
N VAL A 40 10.23 -4.75 4.96
CA VAL A 40 9.15 -5.61 5.45
C VAL A 40 8.22 -4.85 6.37
N ALA A 41 8.75 -4.07 7.32
CA ALA A 41 7.94 -3.27 8.23
C ALA A 41 7.14 -2.19 7.49
N PHE A 42 7.75 -1.52 6.51
CA PHE A 42 7.08 -0.56 5.64
C PHE A 42 5.92 -1.21 4.87
N MET A 43 6.15 -2.36 4.24
CA MET A 43 5.10 -3.07 3.51
C MET A 43 3.95 -3.49 4.41
N ALA A 44 4.25 -4.01 5.62
CA ALA A 44 3.21 -4.36 6.60
C ALA A 44 2.37 -3.14 6.97
N MET A 45 2.99 -1.98 7.18
CA MET A 45 2.30 -0.73 7.48
C MET A 45 1.41 -0.27 6.31
N VAL A 46 1.91 -0.32 5.07
CA VAL A 46 1.15 0.04 3.87
C VAL A 46 -0.09 -0.84 3.71
N VAL A 47 0.03 -2.14 3.95
CA VAL A 47 -1.12 -3.07 3.90
C VAL A 47 -2.15 -2.75 4.97
N LEU A 48 -1.73 -2.50 6.22
CA LEU A 48 -2.64 -2.18 7.31
C LEU A 48 -3.39 -0.85 7.08
N MET A 49 -2.66 0.20 6.72
CA MET A 49 -3.24 1.51 6.44
C MET A 49 -4.10 1.51 5.18
N GLY A 50 -3.62 0.88 4.11
CA GLY A 50 -4.34 0.75 2.85
C GLY A 50 -5.62 -0.05 3.01
N GLY A 51 -5.58 -1.16 3.74
CA GLY A 51 -6.76 -1.96 4.08
C GLY A 51 -7.80 -1.18 4.86
N GLY A 52 -7.36 -0.38 5.86
CA GLY A 52 -8.24 0.51 6.62
C GLY A 52 -8.92 1.59 5.77
N LEU A 53 -8.17 2.21 4.85
CA LEU A 53 -8.67 3.21 3.91
C LEU A 53 -9.69 2.61 2.94
N VAL A 54 -9.40 1.45 2.35
CA VAL A 54 -10.34 0.75 1.47
C VAL A 54 -11.60 0.38 2.24
N TYR A 55 -11.47 -0.15 3.46
CA TYR A 55 -12.62 -0.45 4.31
C TYR A 55 -13.47 0.79 4.59
N TYR A 56 -12.85 1.93 4.95
CA TYR A 56 -13.55 3.18 5.22
C TYR A 56 -14.32 3.70 3.99
N VAL A 57 -13.72 3.62 2.80
CA VAL A 57 -14.32 4.12 1.56
C VAL A 57 -15.40 3.18 1.01
N VAL A 58 -15.25 1.87 1.20
CA VAL A 58 -16.18 0.85 0.70
C VAL A 58 -17.32 0.57 1.67
N LYS A 59 -17.13 0.76 2.99
CA LYS A 59 -18.18 0.51 3.97
C LYS A 59 -19.35 1.47 3.70
N PRO A 60 -20.56 0.95 3.40
CA PRO A 60 -21.73 1.80 3.27
C PRO A 60 -22.03 2.38 4.66
N VAL A 61 -22.01 3.71 4.75
CA VAL A 61 -22.59 4.42 5.88
C VAL A 61 -24.09 4.12 5.82
N ARG A 62 -24.54 3.20 6.67
CA ARG A 62 -25.96 3.01 7.00
C ARG A 62 -26.33 3.94 8.13
#